data_AF-A0A962ZM34-F1
#
_entry.id   AF-A0A962ZM34-F1
#
_cell.length_a   1.000
_cell.length_b   1.000
_cell.length_c   1.000
_cell.angle_alpha   90.00
_cell.angle_beta   90.00
_cell.angle_gamma   90.00
#
_symmetry.space_group_name_H-M   'P 1'
#
loop_
_entity.id
_entity.type
_entity.pdbx_description
1 polymer ?
#
loop_
_entity_poly.entity_id
_entity_poly.type
_entity_poly.pdbx_seq_one_letter_code
_entity_poly.pdbx_strand_id
1 'polypeptide(L)' 'DSGLDIDALKVVAGGVNALRSPERAIVLVTHYQRLLDYIEPDFVHVLSQGRIVRSGDKSLALKLEQQGYDWVREAANA' A
#
# COMPACT_ATOMS: atom_id res chain seq x y z
N ASP A 1 -10.81 0.14 -8.75
CA ASP A 1 -12.24 0.09 -9.06
C ASP A 1 -12.92 -1.22 -8.66
N SER A 2 -12.34 -1.95 -7.72
CA SER A 2 -13.00 -3.08 -7.10
C SER A 2 -12.78 -2.91 -5.61
N GLY A 3 -13.84 -2.51 -4.90
CA GLY A 3 -13.96 -2.92 -3.51
C GLY A 3 -13.95 -4.44 -3.51
N LEU A 4 -12.76 -5.02 -3.55
CA LEU A 4 -12.55 -6.45 -3.65
C LEU A 4 -13.23 -7.07 -2.45
N ASP A 5 -14.11 -8.02 -2.74
CA ASP A 5 -14.68 -8.90 -1.73
C ASP A 5 -13.55 -9.50 -0.88
N ILE A 6 -13.78 -9.70 0.42
CA ILE A 6 -12.76 -10.12 1.39
C ILE A 6 -12.07 -11.40 0.92
N ASP A 7 -12.81 -12.29 0.27
CA ASP A 7 -12.27 -13.55 -0.24
C ASP A 7 -11.38 -13.36 -1.47
N ALA A 8 -11.72 -12.41 -2.36
CA ALA A 8 -10.89 -12.06 -3.49
C ALA A 8 -9.55 -11.43 -3.03
N LEU A 9 -9.59 -10.60 -1.97
CA LEU A 9 -8.37 -10.05 -1.36
C LEU A 9 -7.44 -11.15 -0.84
N LYS A 10 -8.00 -12.16 -0.16
CA LYS A 10 -7.22 -13.30 0.36
C LYS A 10 -6.59 -14.14 -0.75
N VAL A 11 -7.32 -14.40 -1.84
CA VAL A 11 -6.79 -15.16 -2.98
C VAL A 11 -5.63 -14.40 -3.64
N VAL A 12 -5.79 -13.10 -3.88
CA VAL A 12 -4.73 -12.26 -4.45
C VAL A 12 -3.52 -12.21 -3.53
N ALA A 13 -3.74 -12.00 -2.22
CA ALA A 13 -2.67 -11.97 -1.24
C ALA A 13 -1.91 -13.31 -1.16
N GLY A 14 -2.63 -14.43 -1.20
CA GLY A 14 -2.03 -15.77 -1.25
C GLY A 14 -1.11 -15.93 -2.47
N GLY A 15 -1.56 -15.51 -3.64
CA GLY A 15 -0.75 -15.53 -4.86
C GLY A 15 0.50 -14.65 -4.76
N VAL A 16 0.35 -13.42 -4.27
CA VAL A 16 1.48 -12.49 -4.08
C VAL A 16 2.51 -13.06 -3.10
N ASN A 17 2.07 -13.58 -1.95
CA ASN A 17 2.95 -14.12 -0.93
C ASN A 17 3.67 -15.40 -1.40
N ALA A 18 2.99 -16.27 -2.16
CA ALA A 18 3.63 -17.45 -2.77
C ALA A 18 4.71 -17.09 -3.81
N LEU A 19 4.62 -15.90 -4.39
CA LEU A 19 5.59 -15.39 -5.36
C LEU A 19 6.73 -14.57 -4.73
N ARG A 20 6.73 -14.34 -3.40
CA ARG A 20 7.84 -13.64 -2.75
C ARG A 20 9.13 -14.47 -2.82
N SER A 21 10.19 -13.86 -3.33
CA SER A 21 11.55 -14.38 -3.20
C SER A 21 12.58 -13.24 -3.32
N PRO A 22 13.84 -13.46 -2.91
CA PRO A 22 14.91 -12.46 -3.04
C PRO A 22 15.17 -12.01 -4.48
N GLU A 23 14.82 -12.82 -5.48
CA GLU A 23 15.04 -12.56 -6.90
C GLU A 23 13.87 -11.82 -7.58
N ARG A 24 12.79 -11.52 -6.84
CA ARG A 24 11.58 -10.92 -7.40
C ARG A 24 11.12 -9.71 -6.59
N ALA A 25 11.02 -8.57 -7.27
CA ALA A 25 10.38 -7.37 -6.73
C ALA A 25 8.88 -7.36 -7.08
N ILE A 26 8.05 -6.93 -6.13
CA ILE A 26 6.60 -6.78 -6.31
C ILE A 26 6.23 -5.33 -6.03
N VAL A 27 5.63 -4.67 -7.02
CA VAL A 27 5.07 -3.33 -6.85
C VAL A 27 3.56 -3.46 -6.79
N LEU A 28 3.02 -3.25 -5.59
CA LEU A 28 1.59 -3.28 -5.33
C LEU A 28 1.02 -1.86 -5.31
N VAL A 29 0.05 -1.58 -6.18
CA VAL A 29 -0.67 -0.30 -6.20
C VAL A 29 -2.05 -0.51 -5.61
N THR A 30 -2.34 0.14 -4.48
CA THR A 30 -3.63 0.05 -3.81
C THR A 30 -4.02 1.38 -3.18
N HIS A 31 -5.32 1.69 -3.22
CA HIS A 31 -5.94 2.74 -2.40
C HIS A 31 -6.66 2.14 -1.17
N TYR A 32 -6.70 0.82 -1.03
CA TYR A 32 -7.26 0.10 0.13
C TYR A 32 -6.15 -0.41 1.05
N GLN A 33 -6.23 0.00 2.31
CA GLN A 33 -5.39 -0.49 3.40
C GLN A 33 -5.58 -1.99 3.67
N ARG A 34 -6.78 -2.52 3.45
CA ARG A 34 -7.15 -3.93 3.75
C ARG A 34 -6.25 -4.98 3.10
N LEU A 35 -5.63 -4.68 1.95
CA LEU A 35 -4.71 -5.64 1.34
C LEU A 35 -3.40 -5.77 2.13
N LEU A 36 -3.02 -4.71 2.84
CA LEU A 36 -1.82 -4.65 3.67
C LEU A 36 -1.96 -5.46 4.97
N ASP A 37 -3.19 -5.80 5.37
CA ASP A 37 -3.46 -6.77 6.44
C ASP A 37 -3.04 -8.20 6.05
N TYR A 38 -2.99 -8.49 4.74
CA TYR A 38 -2.66 -9.82 4.21
C TYR A 38 -1.28 -9.88 3.54
N ILE A 39 -0.72 -8.71 3.18
CA ILE A 39 0.56 -8.59 2.48
C ILE A 39 1.37 -7.52 3.20
N GLU A 40 2.41 -7.93 3.92
CA GLU A 40 3.27 -6.99 4.65
C GLU A 40 4.30 -6.34 3.71
N PRO A 41 4.21 -5.04 3.38
CA PRO A 41 5.14 -4.42 2.46
C PRO A 41 6.48 -4.12 3.14
N ASP A 42 7.57 -4.27 2.39
CA ASP A 42 8.89 -3.83 2.82
C ASP A 42 9.02 -2.29 2.77
N PHE A 43 8.39 -1.67 1.77
CA PHE A 43 8.33 -0.23 1.57
C PHE A 43 6.92 0.23 1.20
N VAL A 44 6.53 1.39 1.70
CA VAL A 44 5.28 2.09 1.38
C VAL A 44 5.61 3.44 0.78
N HIS A 45 5.00 3.75 -0.37
CA HIS A 45 5.16 5.03 -1.06
C HIS A 45 3.79 5.67 -1.28
N VAL A 46 3.65 6.95 -0.92
CA VAL A 46 2.45 7.74 -1.19
C VAL A 46 2.66 8.54 -2.46
N LEU A 47 1.85 8.25 -3.48
CA LEU A 47 1.84 8.97 -4.75
C LEU A 47 0.75 10.05 -4.71
N SER A 48 1.12 11.30 -5.00
CA SER A 48 0.20 12.42 -5.15
C SER A 48 0.68 13.33 -6.27
N GLN A 49 -0.24 13.80 -7.12
CA GLN A 49 0.08 14.67 -8.27
C GLN A 49 1.24 14.16 -9.15
N GLY A 50 1.31 12.84 -9.37
CA GLY A 50 2.35 12.21 -10.19
C GLY A 50 3.73 12.13 -9.54
N ARG A 51 3.87 12.45 -8.25
CA ARG A 51 5.14 12.37 -7.51
C ARG A 51 5.00 11.55 -6.24
N ILE A 52 6.08 10.88 -5.84
CA ILE A 52 6.17 10.24 -4.52
C ILE A 52 6.43 11.34 -3.50
N VAL A 53 5.47 11.59 -2.62
CA VAL A 53 5.52 12.69 -1.65
C VAL A 53 5.97 12.22 -0.27
N ARG A 54 5.77 10.93 0.02
CA ARG A 54 6.29 10.27 1.22
C ARG A 54 6.65 8.82 0.93
N SER A 55 7.67 8.35 1.64
CA SER A 55 8.12 6.96 1.66
C SER A 55 8.34 6.55 3.11
N GLY A 56 8.11 5.28 3.43
CA GLY A 56 8.32 4.72 4.76
C GLY A 56 8.19 3.21 4.73
N ASP A 57 8.19 2.61 5.92
CA ASP A 57 7.86 1.19 6.10
C ASP A 57 6.33 1.00 6.27
N LYS A 58 5.90 -0.20 6.66
CA LYS A 58 4.50 -0.51 6.94
C LYS A 58 3.82 0.42 7.95
N SER A 59 4.56 1.07 8.85
CA SER A 59 3.98 2.01 9.82
C SER A 59 3.38 3.25 9.15
N LEU A 60 3.89 3.61 7.97
CA LEU A 60 3.33 4.70 7.17
C LEU A 60 1.91 4.38 6.71
N ALA A 61 1.65 3.13 6.31
CA ALA A 61 0.31 2.69 5.95
C ALA A 61 -0.65 2.79 7.15
N LEU A 62 -0.26 2.23 8.31
CA LEU A 62 -1.07 2.29 9.52
C LEU A 62 -1.40 3.74 9.93
N LYS A 63 -0.43 4.65 9.79
CA LYS A 63 -0.65 6.07 10.08
C LYS A 63 -1.64 6.72 9.12
N LEU A 64 -1.56 6.39 7.83
CA LEU A 64 -2.52 6.87 6.81
C LEU A 64 -3.94 6.36 7.08
N GLU A 65 -4.09 5.17 7.66
CA GLU A 65 -5.40 4.64 8.05
C GLU A 65 -6.01 5.45 9.18
N GLN A 66 -5.21 5.72 10.21
CA GLN A 66 -5.65 6.41 11.42
C GLN A 66 -5.91 7.90 11.20
N GLN A 67 -5.09 8.56 10.38
CA GLN A 67 -5.08 10.03 10.24
C GLN A 67 -5.64 10.50 8.89
N GLY A 68 -5.99 9.58 7.99
CA GLY A 68 -6.32 9.91 6.61
C GLY A 68 -5.11 10.39 5.80
N TYR A 69 -5.37 10.94 4.63
CA TYR A 69 -4.34 11.33 3.65
C TYR A 69 -3.99 12.83 3.67
N ASP A 70 -4.73 13.66 4.42
CA ASP A 70 -4.65 15.12 4.31
C ASP A 70 -3.27 15.67 4.66
N TRP A 71 -2.67 15.16 5.74
CA TRP A 71 -1.33 15.57 6.19
C TRP A 71 -0.20 15.21 5.20
N VAL A 72 -0.43 14.27 4.28
CA VAL A 72 0.54 13.92 3.23
C VAL A 72 0.34 14.74 1.96
N ARG A 73 -0.89 15.23 1.72
CA ARG A 73 -1.21 16.12 0.60
C ARG A 73 -0.60 17.52 0.78
N GLU A 74 -0.52 18.01 2.01
CA GLU A 74 0.12 19.30 2.31
C GLU A 74 1.62 19.31 1.94
N ALA A 75 2.32 18.19 2.15
CA ALA A 75 3.72 18.04 1.75
C ALA A 75 3.95 17.98 0.23
N ALA A 76 2.90 17.73 -0.56
CA ALA A 76 2.96 17.68 -2.03
C ALA A 76 2.87 19.08 -2.68
N ASN A 77 2.29 20.04 -1.95
CA ASN A 77 2.01 21.40 -2.43
C ASN A 77 3.05 22.44 -1.93
N ALA A 78 4.06 22.00 -1.18
CA ALA A 78 5.20 22.81 -0.75
C ALA A 78 6.42 22.55 -1.67
#